data_AF-A0A7G6SCB3-F1
#
_entry.id   AF-A0A7G6SCB3-F1
#
_cell.length_a   1.000
_cell.length_b   1.000
_cell.length_c   1.000
_cell.angle_alpha   90.00
_cell.angle_beta   90.00
_cell.angle_gamma   90.00
#
_symmetry.space_group_name_H-M   'P 1'
#
loop_
_entity.id
_entity.type
_entity.pdbx_description
1 polymer ?
#
loop_
_entity_poly.entity_id
_entity_poly.type
_entity_poly.pdbx_seq_one_letter_code
_entity_poly.pdbx_strand_id
1 'polypeptide(L)'
;MQYSYRAKIEADPDGGFLVTFPDVPEALTHGGDLCEARENATEALGLALRGYLAYGKDPPMPSAGRSKGMAEIPVEATDALKLAVIAAFKSSGLSKSELARQLGKGETEARRILDPDHPTKLPLLEAALAALGKKILISVLDAA
;
A
#
# COMPACT_ATOMS: atom_id res chain seq x y z
N MET A 1 -6.94 9.55 1.79
CA MET A 1 -6.78 8.41 2.71
C MET A 1 -5.32 8.33 3.08
N GLN A 2 -5.00 8.12 4.36
CA GLN A 2 -3.62 7.92 4.81
C GLN A 2 -3.34 6.42 4.83
N TYR A 3 -2.35 5.97 4.05
CA TYR A 3 -1.95 4.56 3.99
C TYR A 3 -0.90 4.29 5.07
N SER A 4 -1.35 4.20 6.33
CA SER A 4 -0.51 3.84 7.45
C SER A 4 -1.28 2.98 8.44
N TYR A 5 -0.64 1.92 8.93
CA TYR A 5 -1.24 0.89 9.74
C TYR A 5 -0.55 0.79 11.10
N ARG A 6 -1.29 0.33 12.10
CA ARG A 6 -0.75 0.09 13.43
C ARG A 6 -0.06 -1.26 13.47
N ALA A 7 1.15 -1.28 14.01
CA ALA A 7 1.94 -2.49 14.18
C ALA A 7 2.31 -2.69 15.65
N LYS A 8 2.33 -3.94 16.08
CA LYS A 8 2.92 -4.34 17.35
C LYS A 8 4.36 -4.79 17.06
N ILE A 9 5.32 -4.21 17.77
CA ILE A 9 6.74 -4.56 17.67
C ILE A 9 7.16 -5.12 19.03
N GLU A 10 7.62 -6.36 19.06
CA GLU A 10 7.98 -7.08 20.29
C GLU A 10 9.35 -7.72 20.14
N ALA A 11 10.12 -7.78 21.23
CA ALA A 11 11.35 -8.55 21.25
C ALA A 11 11.04 -10.04 21.07
N ASP A 12 11.74 -10.69 20.16
CA ASP A 12 11.60 -12.12 19.89
C ASP A 12 12.49 -12.94 20.86
N PRO A 13 11.98 -14.01 21.50
CA PRO A 13 12.79 -14.89 22.33
C PRO A 13 14.04 -15.45 21.64
N ASP A 14 13.99 -15.65 20.33
CA ASP A 14 15.13 -16.14 19.52
C ASP A 14 16.08 -15.02 19.07
N GLY A 15 15.81 -13.78 19.51
CA GLY A 15 16.58 -12.57 19.22
C GLY A 15 15.94 -11.70 18.13
N GLY A 16 16.19 -10.39 18.18
CA GLY A 16 15.59 -9.42 17.25
C GLY A 16 14.18 -9.01 17.66
N PHE A 17 13.39 -8.56 16.67
CA PHE A 17 12.05 -8.01 16.87
C PHE A 17 11.04 -8.55 15.88
N LEU A 18 9.94 -9.12 16.39
CA LEU A 18 8.78 -9.53 15.62
C LEU A 18 7.83 -8.36 15.40
N VAL A 19 7.31 -8.22 14.18
CA VAL A 19 6.35 -7.19 13.81
C VAL A 19 5.08 -7.82 13.26
N THR A 20 3.95 -7.45 13.85
CA THR A 20 2.60 -7.91 13.47
C THR A 20 1.64 -6.75 13.26
N PHE A 21 0.69 -6.92 12.36
CA PHE A 21 -0.35 -5.92 12.05
C PHE A 21 -1.74 -6.48 12.38
N PRO A 22 -2.46 -5.93 13.39
CA PRO A 22 -3.80 -6.41 13.73
C PRO A 22 -4.81 -6.29 12.58
N ASP A 23 -4.71 -5.22 11.79
CA ASP A 23 -5.59 -4.97 10.65
C ASP A 23 -5.20 -5.80 9.40
N VAL A 24 -3.95 -6.27 9.32
CA VAL A 24 -3.39 -7.02 8.18
C VAL A 24 -2.62 -8.25 8.71
N PRO A 25 -3.31 -9.29 9.21
CA PRO A 25 -2.63 -10.41 9.87
C PRO A 25 -1.63 -11.18 8.99
N GLU A 26 -1.77 -11.10 7.67
CA GLU A 26 -0.84 -11.67 6.70
C GLU A 26 0.49 -10.90 6.60
N ALA A 27 0.53 -9.64 7.07
CA ALA A 27 1.77 -8.89 7.23
C ALA A 27 2.43 -9.30 8.56
N LEU A 28 3.39 -10.21 8.46
CA LEU A 28 4.20 -10.70 9.57
C LEU A 28 5.66 -10.67 9.14
N THR A 29 6.52 -10.06 9.95
CA THR A 29 7.94 -9.97 9.63
C THR A 29 8.80 -9.85 10.87
N HIS A 30 10.13 -9.91 10.69
CA HIS A 30 11.13 -9.86 11.75
C HIS A 30 12.30 -8.98 11.32
N GLY A 31 13.03 -8.40 12.27
CA GLY A 31 14.31 -7.74 12.03
C GLY A 31 15.28 -7.93 13.20
N GLY A 32 16.58 -7.89 12.94
CA GLY A 32 17.63 -8.05 13.96
C GLY A 32 17.69 -6.88 14.95
N ASP A 33 17.26 -5.69 14.52
CA ASP A 33 17.08 -4.52 15.37
C ASP A 33 15.78 -3.75 15.06
N LEU A 34 15.50 -2.70 15.83
CA LEU A 34 14.28 -1.90 15.67
C LEU A 34 14.20 -1.13 14.34
N CYS A 35 15.34 -0.79 13.73
CA CYS A 35 15.38 -0.09 12.45
C CYS A 35 15.04 -1.06 11.33
N GLU A 36 15.75 -2.19 11.27
CA GLU A 36 15.53 -3.26 10.31
C GLU A 36 14.10 -3.80 10.41
N ALA A 37 13.58 -4.02 11.63
CA ALA A 37 12.22 -4.50 11.84
C ALA A 37 11.16 -3.54 11.25
N ARG A 38 11.39 -2.22 11.29
CA ARG A 38 10.48 -1.22 10.73
C ARG A 38 10.57 -1.14 9.20
N GLU A 39 11.77 -1.25 8.64
CA GLU A 39 11.98 -1.33 7.20
C GLU A 39 11.28 -2.56 6.63
N ASN A 40 11.56 -3.73 7.21
CA ASN A 40 10.91 -4.99 6.84
C ASN A 40 9.38 -4.93 7.01
N ALA A 41 8.89 -4.24 8.05
CA ALA A 41 7.45 -4.07 8.28
C ALA A 41 6.78 -3.23 7.18
N THR A 42 7.46 -2.20 6.67
CA THR A 42 6.97 -1.37 5.57
C THR A 42 6.81 -2.22 4.30
N GLU A 43 7.81 -3.03 3.98
CA GLU A 43 7.79 -3.92 2.80
C GLU A 43 6.74 -5.02 2.93
N ALA A 44 6.70 -5.71 4.07
CA ALA A 44 5.76 -6.80 4.33
C ALA A 44 4.30 -6.32 4.29
N LEU A 45 4.02 -5.12 4.82
CA LEU A 45 2.71 -4.50 4.77
C LEU A 45 2.27 -4.21 3.33
N GLY A 46 3.14 -3.60 2.51
CA GLY A 46 2.87 -3.35 1.09
C GLY A 46 2.57 -4.63 0.33
N LEU A 47 3.41 -5.66 0.52
CA LEU A 47 3.21 -6.98 -0.09
C LEU A 47 1.89 -7.63 0.30
N ALA A 48 1.54 -7.64 1.59
CA ALA A 48 0.29 -8.23 2.07
C ALA A 48 -0.92 -7.52 1.44
N LEU A 49 -0.95 -6.18 1.45
CA LEU A 49 -2.05 -5.39 0.87
C LEU A 49 -2.20 -5.61 -0.64
N ARG A 50 -1.09 -5.71 -1.38
CA ARG A 50 -1.12 -6.10 -2.81
C ARG A 50 -1.68 -7.52 -3.00
N GLY A 51 -1.32 -8.44 -2.10
CA GLY A 51 -1.85 -9.80 -2.07
C GLY A 51 -3.37 -9.84 -2.01
N TYR A 52 -4.01 -9.03 -1.16
CA TYR A 52 -5.48 -8.92 -1.13
C TYR A 52 -6.06 -8.61 -2.52
N LEU A 53 -5.49 -7.63 -3.23
CA LEU A 53 -5.93 -7.25 -4.57
C LEU A 53 -5.68 -8.35 -5.60
N ALA A 54 -4.54 -9.03 -5.53
CA ALA A 54 -4.21 -10.15 -6.42
C ALA A 54 -5.23 -11.29 -6.29
N TYR A 55 -5.76 -11.52 -5.08
CA TYR A 55 -6.85 -12.47 -4.81
C TYR A 55 -8.26 -11.89 -5.03
N GLY A 56 -8.39 -10.69 -5.60
CA GLY A 56 -9.69 -10.06 -5.88
C GLY A 56 -10.44 -9.59 -4.63
N LYS A 57 -9.76 -9.45 -3.49
CA LYS A 57 -10.32 -8.94 -2.24
C LYS A 57 -9.99 -7.46 -2.07
N ASP A 58 -10.85 -6.75 -1.35
CA ASP A 58 -10.52 -5.40 -0.90
C ASP A 58 -9.53 -5.48 0.27
N PRO A 59 -8.41 -4.75 0.24
CA PRO A 59 -7.51 -4.68 1.38
C PRO A 59 -8.24 -4.06 2.58
N PRO A 60 -7.93 -4.52 3.81
CA PRO A 60 -8.48 -3.94 5.03
C PRO A 60 -8.09 -2.45 5.12
N MET A 61 -8.97 -1.64 5.68
CA MET A 61 -8.70 -0.22 5.91
C MET A 61 -7.97 -0.06 7.25
N PRO A 62 -7.00 0.87 7.35
CA PRO A 62 -6.32 1.10 8.61
C PRO A 62 -7.31 1.63 9.65
N SER A 63 -7.34 0.98 10.81
CA SER A 63 -8.21 1.42 11.90
C SER A 63 -7.69 2.73 12.49
N ALA A 64 -8.59 3.71 12.66
CA ALA A 64 -8.23 5.06 13.13
C ALA A 64 -7.85 5.13 14.63
N GLY A 65 -7.89 4.00 15.35
CA GLY A 65 -7.68 3.95 16.79
C GLY A 65 -6.20 4.06 17.18
N ARG A 66 -5.88 5.01 18.07
CA ARG A 66 -4.60 4.97 18.81
C ARG A 66 -4.69 3.91 19.90
N SER A 67 -4.33 2.67 19.59
CA SER A 67 -3.99 1.68 20.59
C SER A 67 -2.67 2.09 21.24
N LYS A 68 -2.67 2.30 22.57
CA LYS A 68 -1.43 2.59 23.32
C LYS A 68 -0.41 1.48 23.05
N GLY A 69 0.83 1.86 22.75
CA GLY A 69 1.94 0.93 22.57
C GLY A 69 2.10 0.32 21.17
N MET A 70 1.31 0.74 20.17
CA MET A 70 1.53 0.32 18.78
C MET A 70 2.30 1.39 17.98
N ALA A 71 3.23 0.93 17.14
CA ALA A 71 3.95 1.76 16.20
C ALA A 71 3.06 2.10 14.98
N GLU A 72 3.29 3.25 14.39
CA GLU A 72 2.71 3.62 13.10
C GLU A 72 3.69 3.24 12.00
N ILE A 73 3.26 2.39 11.07
CA ILE A 73 4.07 1.98 9.93
C ILE A 73 3.39 2.50 8.66
N PRO A 74 4.02 3.40 7.88
CA PRO A 74 3.49 3.82 6.60
C PRO A 74 3.60 2.68 5.59
N VAL A 75 2.68 2.61 4.63
CA VAL A 75 2.89 1.83 3.41
C VAL A 75 3.90 2.59 2.54
N GLU A 76 4.77 1.88 1.83
CA GLU A 76 5.66 2.50 0.84
C GLU A 76 4.84 3.32 -0.17
N ALA A 77 5.38 4.46 -0.60
CA ALA A 77 4.63 5.47 -1.35
C ALA A 77 4.09 4.94 -2.69
N THR A 78 4.91 4.18 -3.43
CA THR A 78 4.52 3.58 -4.72
C THR A 78 3.41 2.56 -4.52
N ASP A 79 3.49 1.74 -3.47
CA ASP A 79 2.42 0.80 -3.09
C ASP A 79 1.13 1.51 -2.69
N ALA A 80 1.21 2.53 -1.83
CA ALA A 80 0.05 3.33 -1.45
C ALA A 80 -0.65 3.93 -2.68
N LEU A 81 0.12 4.45 -3.64
CA LEU A 81 -0.42 4.97 -4.90
C LEU A 81 -1.03 3.87 -5.78
N LYS A 82 -0.40 2.70 -5.85
CA LYS A 82 -0.93 1.54 -6.59
C LYS A 82 -2.26 1.07 -6.02
N LEU A 83 -2.34 0.90 -4.69
CA LEU A 83 -3.57 0.58 -3.98
C LEU A 83 -4.66 1.62 -4.26
N ALA A 84 -4.30 2.91 -4.25
CA ALA A 84 -5.23 4.00 -4.53
C ALA A 84 -5.76 3.97 -5.97
N VAL A 85 -4.91 3.70 -6.96
CA VAL A 85 -5.32 3.56 -8.37
C VAL A 85 -6.33 2.43 -8.53
N ILE A 86 -6.04 1.25 -7.97
CA ILE A 86 -6.90 0.07 -8.12
C ILE A 86 -8.25 0.29 -7.42
N ALA A 87 -8.23 0.85 -6.20
CA ALA A 87 -9.47 1.19 -5.48
C ALA A 87 -10.31 2.25 -6.21
N ALA A 88 -9.66 3.30 -6.75
CA ALA A 88 -10.34 4.33 -7.52
C ALA A 88 -10.91 3.79 -8.84
N PHE A 89 -10.19 2.91 -9.53
CA PHE A 89 -10.66 2.24 -10.74
C PHE A 89 -11.89 1.38 -10.45
N LYS A 90 -11.83 0.53 -9.42
CA LYS A 90 -12.97 -0.31 -8.99
C LYS A 90 -14.22 0.54 -8.70
N SER A 91 -14.04 1.70 -8.07
CA SER A 91 -15.15 2.61 -7.74
C SER A 91 -15.65 3.44 -8.93
N SER A 92 -14.85 3.59 -9.99
CA SER A 92 -15.16 4.46 -11.12
C SER A 92 -16.18 3.87 -12.10
N GLY A 93 -16.31 2.53 -12.13
CA GLY A 93 -17.11 1.82 -13.12
C GLY A 93 -16.53 1.81 -14.54
N LEU A 94 -15.34 2.37 -14.76
CA LEU A 94 -14.67 2.37 -16.05
C LEU A 94 -14.20 0.96 -16.45
N SER A 95 -14.24 0.68 -17.75
CA SER A 95 -13.52 -0.44 -18.33
C SER A 95 -12.02 -0.15 -18.46
N LYS A 96 -11.21 -1.21 -18.60
CA LYS A 96 -9.76 -1.07 -18.80
C LYS A 96 -9.43 -0.32 -20.09
N SER A 97 -10.23 -0.51 -21.14
CA SER A 97 -10.07 0.18 -22.43
C SER A 97 -10.41 1.67 -22.33
N GLU A 98 -11.39 2.05 -21.51
CA GLU A 98 -11.69 3.47 -21.24
C GLU A 98 -10.60 4.16 -20.44
N LEU A 99 -10.06 3.50 -19.41
CA LEU A 99 -8.90 4.01 -18.68
C LEU A 99 -7.71 4.19 -19.62
N ALA A 100 -7.43 3.19 -20.48
CA ALA A 100 -6.36 3.28 -21.47
C ALA A 100 -6.55 4.49 -22.42
N ARG A 101 -7.78 4.70 -22.91
CA ARG A 101 -8.13 5.84 -23.76
C ARG A 101 -7.92 7.18 -23.04
N GLN A 102 -8.34 7.30 -21.78
CA GLN A 102 -8.13 8.51 -20.98
C GLN A 102 -6.63 8.81 -20.75
N LEU A 103 -5.81 7.77 -20.65
CA LEU A 103 -4.36 7.89 -20.49
C LEU A 103 -3.60 8.09 -21.81
N GLY A 104 -4.27 7.98 -22.97
CA GLY A 104 -3.61 7.95 -24.28
C GLY A 104 -2.66 6.77 -24.43
N LYS A 105 -2.99 5.61 -23.84
CA LYS A 105 -2.19 4.38 -23.83
C LYS A 105 -2.96 3.20 -24.42
N GLY A 106 -2.25 2.11 -24.70
CA GLY A 106 -2.85 0.83 -25.07
C GLY A 106 -3.41 0.08 -23.86
N GLU A 107 -4.36 -0.83 -24.08
CA GLU A 107 -5.02 -1.59 -23.01
C GLU A 107 -4.04 -2.46 -22.19
N THR A 108 -2.96 -2.94 -22.80
CA THR A 108 -1.88 -3.64 -22.08
C THR A 108 -1.28 -2.78 -20.97
N GLU A 109 -1.13 -1.47 -21.19
CA GLU A 109 -0.60 -0.58 -20.17
C GLU A 109 -1.61 -0.33 -19.05
N ALA A 110 -2.91 -0.18 -19.39
CA ALA A 110 -3.95 -0.09 -18.38
C ALA A 110 -4.03 -1.36 -17.51
N ARG A 111 -3.87 -2.55 -18.11
CA ARG A 111 -3.80 -3.82 -17.36
C ARG A 111 -2.61 -3.85 -16.41
N ARG A 112 -1.43 -3.41 -16.85
CA ARG A 112 -0.21 -3.29 -16.03
C ARG A 112 -0.34 -2.29 -14.89
N ILE A 113 -0.97 -1.14 -15.13
CA ILE A 113 -1.24 -0.14 -14.09
C ILE A 113 -2.12 -0.74 -13.00
N LEU A 114 -3.13 -1.53 -13.38
CA LEU A 114 -4.12 -2.16 -12.50
C LEU A 114 -3.66 -3.50 -11.91
N ASP A 115 -2.54 -4.04 -12.36
CA ASP A 115 -1.90 -5.21 -11.77
C ASP A 115 -1.16 -4.75 -10.49
N PRO A 116 -1.54 -5.28 -9.31
CA PRO A 116 -0.90 -4.88 -8.07
C PRO A 116 0.60 -5.17 -8.09
N ASP A 117 1.03 -6.30 -8.66
CA ASP A 117 2.43 -6.74 -8.60
C ASP A 117 3.28 -6.23 -9.77
N HIS A 118 2.69 -5.51 -10.72
CA HIS A 118 3.45 -4.91 -11.81
C HIS A 118 4.07 -3.56 -11.37
N PRO A 119 5.41 -3.43 -11.37
CA PRO A 119 6.07 -2.17 -11.04
C PRO A 119 5.60 -1.05 -11.97
N THR A 120 5.15 0.06 -11.39
CA THR A 120 4.63 1.20 -12.17
C THR A 120 5.22 2.48 -11.61
N LYS A 121 5.83 3.29 -12.48
CA LYS A 121 6.49 4.53 -12.07
C LYS A 121 5.46 5.55 -11.58
N LEU A 122 5.85 6.33 -10.57
CA LEU A 122 5.01 7.36 -9.94
C LEU A 122 4.28 8.28 -10.94
N PRO A 123 4.93 8.84 -11.99
CA PRO A 123 4.22 9.73 -12.92
C PRO A 123 3.04 9.07 -13.64
N LEU A 124 3.11 7.76 -13.87
CA LEU A 124 2.02 7.01 -14.51
C LEU A 124 0.89 6.71 -13.51
N LEU A 125 1.21 6.44 -12.24
CA LEU A 125 0.22 6.29 -11.17
C LEU A 125 -0.51 7.61 -10.91
N GLU A 126 0.20 8.73 -10.93
CA GLU A 126 -0.38 10.06 -10.82
C GLU A 126 -1.34 10.37 -11.98
N ALA A 127 -0.92 10.11 -13.22
CA ALA A 127 -1.79 10.27 -14.38
C ALA A 127 -3.05 9.39 -14.30
N ALA A 128 -2.92 8.14 -13.83
CA ALA A 128 -4.05 7.24 -13.61
C ALA A 128 -5.01 7.78 -12.54
N LEU A 129 -4.49 8.25 -11.40
CA LEU A 129 -5.33 8.88 -10.37
C LEU A 129 -6.05 10.13 -10.89
N ALA A 130 -5.36 10.98 -11.65
CA ALA A 130 -5.97 12.15 -12.26
C ALA A 130 -7.08 11.80 -13.26
N ALA A 131 -6.86 10.80 -14.12
CA ALA A 131 -7.89 10.27 -15.03
C ALA A 131 -9.12 9.72 -14.28
N LEU A 132 -8.89 9.15 -13.10
CA LEU A 132 -9.92 8.64 -12.18
C LEU A 132 -10.53 9.72 -11.26
N GLY A 133 -10.24 11.01 -11.53
CA GLY A 133 -10.79 12.14 -10.78
C GLY A 133 -10.24 12.28 -9.35
N LYS A 134 -9.06 11.72 -9.08
CA LYS A 134 -8.36 11.80 -7.79
C LYS A 134 -7.21 12.79 -7.87
N LYS A 135 -6.79 13.30 -6.70
CA LYS A 135 -5.61 14.17 -6.55
C LYS A 135 -4.69 13.57 -5.49
N ILE A 136 -3.39 13.67 -5.72
CA ILE A 136 -2.37 13.30 -4.74
C ILE A 136 -2.06 14.52 -3.88
N LEU A 137 -2.00 14.33 -2.57
CA LEU A 137 -1.45 15.29 -1.62
C LEU A 137 -0.31 14.58 -0.87
N ILE A 138 0.87 15.19 -0.85
CA ILE A 138 2.06 14.65 -0.18
C ILE A 138 2.32 15.50 1.08
N SER A 139 2.75 14.84 2.15
CA SER A 139 3.20 15.48 3.38
C SER A 139 4.51 14.83 3.80
N VAL A 140 5.44 15.64 4.30
CA VAL A 140 6.75 15.19 4.82
C VAL A 140 6.71 15.35 6.33
N LEU A 141 7.13 14.32 7.05
CA LEU A 141 7.18 14.26 8.51
C LEU A 141 8.62 14.02 8.94
N ASP A 142 8.98 14.48 10.13
CA ASP A 142 10.27 14.16 10.73
C ASP A 142 10.38 12.66 10.97
N ALA A 143 11.53 12.09 10.61
CA ALA A 143 11.84 10.68 10.81
C ALA A 143 12.34 10.46 12.25
N ALA A 144 11.41 10.59 13.21
CA ALA A 144 11.62 10.50 14.66
C ALA A 144 12.42 11.65 15.31
#